data_AF-A0A9D8S0Z0-F1
#
_entry.id   AF-A0A9D8S0Z0-F1
#
_cell.length_a   1.000
_cell.length_b   1.000
_cell.length_c   1.000
_cell.angle_alpha   90.00
_cell.angle_beta   90.00
_cell.angle_gamma   90.00
#
_symmetry.space_group_name_H-M   'P 1'
#
loop_
_entity.id
_entity.type
_entity.pdbx_description
1 polymer ?
#
loop_
_entity_poly.entity_id
_entity_poly.type
_entity_poly.pdbx_seq_one_letter_code
_entity_poly.pdbx_strand_id
1 'polypeptide(L)'
;MPRNQFQRMVFAFLTVIVTVHAYVFYSLYVVNGNTLMAVTGADSVIHAINQQGGVYMFGHMLPVWAVIIIEFCFAYGLECVMGSPCSFKLASKVFDPRTSHPMQFESAIICATVGLMCPAMSFLAAWFYYPYYAGFHMATLLANWLKLVCFNFPFAFFTQLFFIQPFVRTVFKVLFRKDMEACCTS
;
A
#
# COMPACT_ATOMS: atom_id res chain seq x y z
N MET A 1 -9.05 14.61 13.09
CA MET A 1 -9.72 13.44 12.50
C MET A 1 -10.71 13.94 11.46
N PRO A 2 -10.83 13.32 10.28
CA PRO A 2 -11.75 13.76 9.24
C PRO A 2 -13.20 13.80 9.77
N ARG A 3 -13.85 14.97 9.69
CA ARG A 3 -15.21 15.19 10.22
C ARG A 3 -16.27 14.68 9.24
N ASN A 4 -16.05 14.87 7.93
CA ASN A 4 -17.00 14.52 6.87
C ASN A 4 -16.61 13.26 6.09
N GLN A 5 -17.61 12.62 5.46
CA GLN A 5 -17.39 11.48 4.55
C GLN A 5 -16.39 11.83 3.42
N PHE A 6 -16.52 13.04 2.86
CA PHE A 6 -15.57 13.55 1.87
C PHE A 6 -14.13 13.63 2.40
N GLN A 7 -13.95 14.14 3.63
CA GLN A 7 -12.63 14.23 4.25
C GLN A 7 -12.01 12.85 4.53
N ARG A 8 -12.83 11.84 4.88
CA ARG A 8 -12.35 10.45 5.03
C ARG A 8 -11.88 9.88 3.69
N MET A 9 -12.65 10.12 2.63
CA MET A 9 -12.30 9.66 1.29
C MET A 9 -11.00 10.33 0.79
N VAL A 10 -10.85 11.64 0.98
CA VAL A 10 -9.61 12.36 0.64
C VAL A 10 -8.42 11.84 1.46
N PHE A 11 -8.61 11.59 2.75
CA PHE A 11 -7.56 11.04 3.61
C PHE A 11 -7.12 9.64 3.16
N ALA A 12 -8.08 8.76 2.86
CA ALA A 12 -7.80 7.42 2.34
C ALA A 12 -7.09 7.50 0.98
N PHE A 13 -7.58 8.33 0.07
CA PHE A 13 -6.97 8.56 -1.25
C PHE A 13 -5.51 9.05 -1.15
N LEU A 14 -5.24 10.07 -0.32
CA LEU A 14 -3.88 10.55 -0.09
C LEU A 14 -2.97 9.46 0.50
N THR A 15 -3.50 8.68 1.44
CA THR A 15 -2.77 7.56 2.04
C THR A 15 -2.40 6.53 0.98
N VAL A 16 -3.35 6.12 0.13
CA VAL A 16 -3.13 5.12 -0.93
C VAL A 16 -2.13 5.63 -1.97
N ILE A 17 -2.19 6.91 -2.35
CA ILE A 17 -1.18 7.49 -3.26
C ILE A 17 0.21 7.33 -2.65
N VAL A 18 0.40 7.76 -1.40
CA VAL A 18 1.72 7.74 -0.76
C VAL A 18 2.21 6.30 -0.56
N THR A 19 1.35 5.39 -0.09
CA THR A 19 1.72 3.99 0.15
C THR A 19 2.09 3.27 -1.13
N VAL A 20 1.31 3.41 -2.21
CA VAL A 20 1.58 2.73 -3.49
C VAL A 20 2.88 3.24 -4.09
N HIS A 21 3.13 4.55 -4.09
CA HIS A 21 4.40 5.09 -4.62
C HIS A 21 5.60 4.65 -3.78
N ALA A 22 5.50 4.70 -2.45
CA ALA A 22 6.56 4.24 -1.56
C ALA A 22 6.85 2.74 -1.73
N TYR A 23 5.81 1.92 -1.87
CA TYR A 23 5.92 0.48 -2.07
C TYR A 23 6.54 0.12 -3.42
N VAL A 24 6.11 0.79 -4.50
CA VAL A 24 6.70 0.59 -5.83
C VAL A 24 8.17 1.00 -5.83
N PHE A 25 8.50 2.14 -5.23
CA PHE A 25 9.89 2.58 -5.08
C PHE A 25 10.72 1.55 -4.30
N TYR A 26 10.22 1.08 -3.15
CA TYR A 26 10.88 0.04 -2.36
C TYR A 26 11.07 -1.26 -3.16
N SER A 27 10.04 -1.74 -3.83
CA SER A 27 10.10 -2.98 -4.61
C SER A 27 11.10 -2.88 -5.77
N LEU A 28 11.10 -1.76 -6.50
CA LEU A 28 11.99 -1.58 -7.66
C LEU A 28 13.44 -1.30 -7.25
N TYR A 29 13.67 -0.41 -6.29
CA TYR A 29 15.02 0.01 -5.93
C TYR A 29 15.67 -0.89 -4.88
N VAL A 30 14.94 -1.30 -3.86
CA VAL A 30 15.52 -2.02 -2.71
C VAL A 30 15.47 -3.54 -2.93
N VAL A 31 14.32 -4.06 -3.34
CA VAL A 31 14.15 -5.52 -3.50
C VAL A 31 14.73 -6.01 -4.81
N ASN A 32 14.36 -5.37 -5.92
CA ASN A 32 14.71 -5.84 -7.26
C ASN A 32 15.88 -5.07 -7.89
N GLY A 33 16.30 -3.93 -7.31
CA GLY A 33 17.26 -3.02 -7.94
C GLY A 33 18.59 -3.67 -8.29
N ASN A 34 19.18 -4.41 -7.34
CA ASN A 34 20.44 -5.12 -7.57
C ASN A 34 20.30 -6.20 -8.65
N THR A 35 19.19 -6.94 -8.65
CA THR A 35 18.93 -7.98 -9.63
C THR A 35 18.75 -7.40 -11.03
N LEU A 36 17.99 -6.29 -11.16
CA LEU A 36 17.81 -5.60 -12.44
C LEU A 36 19.14 -5.07 -12.99
N MET A 37 19.91 -4.36 -12.16
CA MET A 37 21.21 -3.83 -12.59
C MET A 37 22.19 -4.94 -12.97
N ALA A 38 22.18 -6.08 -12.28
CA ALA A 38 23.03 -7.22 -12.62
C ALA A 38 22.62 -7.93 -13.93
N VAL A 39 21.32 -8.02 -14.23
CA VAL A 39 20.81 -8.69 -15.44
C VAL A 39 20.95 -7.81 -16.68
N THR A 40 20.78 -6.49 -16.56
CA THR A 40 20.87 -5.57 -17.70
C THR A 40 22.24 -4.91 -17.85
N GLY A 41 23.10 -4.97 -16.81
CA GLY A 41 24.41 -4.31 -16.80
C GLY A 41 24.33 -2.77 -16.73
N ALA A 42 23.25 -2.22 -16.18
CA ALA A 42 23.01 -0.77 -16.16
C ALA A 42 23.47 -0.12 -14.84
N ASP A 43 23.93 1.13 -14.91
CA ASP A 43 24.39 1.91 -13.75
C ASP A 43 23.26 2.38 -12.82
N SER A 44 21.99 2.26 -13.24
CA SER A 44 20.84 2.66 -12.44
C SER A 44 19.60 1.83 -12.73
N VAL A 45 18.73 1.71 -11.71
CA VAL A 45 17.48 0.94 -11.77
C VAL A 45 16.55 1.45 -12.87
N ILE A 46 16.46 2.75 -13.12
CA ILE A 46 15.59 3.29 -14.19
C ILE A 46 16.12 2.91 -15.58
N HIS A 47 17.43 2.99 -15.78
CA HIS A 47 18.04 2.54 -17.03
C HIS A 47 17.89 1.03 -17.23
N ALA A 48 18.04 0.26 -16.15
CA ALA A 48 17.81 -1.19 -16.18
C ALA A 48 16.37 -1.51 -16.59
N ILE A 49 15.36 -0.87 -15.99
CA ILE A 49 13.96 -1.12 -16.33
C ILE A 49 13.65 -0.73 -17.78
N ASN A 50 14.19 0.40 -18.24
CA ASN A 50 14.02 0.83 -19.64
C ASN A 50 14.66 -0.15 -20.62
N GLN A 51 15.82 -0.73 -20.28
CA GLN A 51 16.46 -1.76 -21.09
C GLN A 51 15.75 -3.12 -21.03
N GLN A 52 15.18 -3.47 -19.88
CA GLN A 52 14.43 -4.71 -19.69
C GLN A 52 13.07 -4.67 -20.38
N GLY A 53 12.57 -3.49 -20.74
CA GLY A 53 11.27 -3.30 -21.39
C GLY A 53 10.09 -3.21 -20.42
N GLY A 54 10.35 -2.98 -19.14
CA GLY A 54 9.34 -2.85 -18.09
C GLY A 54 9.36 -3.98 -17.07
N VAL A 55 8.24 -4.12 -16.35
CA VAL A 55 8.04 -5.13 -15.31
C VAL A 55 7.08 -6.19 -15.85
N TYR A 56 7.43 -7.46 -15.66
CA TYR A 56 6.60 -8.57 -16.09
C TYR A 56 5.31 -8.64 -15.26
N MET A 57 4.15 -8.46 -15.88
CA MET A 57 2.85 -8.56 -15.23
C MET A 57 1.83 -9.15 -16.22
N PHE A 58 1.00 -10.10 -15.76
CA PHE A 58 0.01 -10.80 -16.58
C PHE A 58 0.57 -11.49 -17.84
N GLY A 59 1.81 -11.98 -17.82
CA GLY A 59 2.40 -12.62 -19.00
C GLY A 59 3.05 -11.66 -20.00
N HIS A 60 2.97 -10.35 -19.77
CA HIS A 60 3.49 -9.32 -20.66
C HIS A 60 4.45 -8.39 -19.92
N MET A 61 5.41 -7.82 -20.64
CA MET A 61 6.26 -6.74 -20.10
C MET A 61 5.47 -5.44 -20.19
N LEU A 62 5.12 -4.88 -19.02
CA LEU A 62 4.40 -3.61 -18.93
C LEU A 62 5.31 -2.52 -18.39
N PRO A 63 5.16 -1.29 -18.88
CA PRO A 63 5.92 -0.17 -18.36
C PRO A 63 5.53 0.14 -16.91
N VAL A 64 6.47 0.70 -16.14
CA VAL A 64 6.31 0.97 -14.70
C VAL A 64 5.07 1.80 -14.40
N TRP A 65 4.78 2.82 -15.22
CA TRP A 65 3.60 3.67 -15.01
C TRP A 65 2.29 2.87 -15.08
N ALA A 66 2.21 1.88 -15.97
CA ALA A 66 1.01 1.06 -16.12
C ALA A 66 0.83 0.14 -14.91
N VAL A 67 1.93 -0.44 -14.40
CA VAL A 67 1.92 -1.24 -13.17
C VAL A 67 1.47 -0.39 -11.97
N ILE A 68 2.00 0.83 -11.83
CA ILE A 68 1.58 1.75 -10.76
C ILE A 68 0.07 2.02 -10.83
N ILE A 69 -0.48 2.29 -12.01
CA ILE A 69 -1.91 2.57 -12.17
C ILE A 69 -2.75 1.35 -11.80
N ILE A 70 -2.35 0.16 -12.24
CA ILE A 70 -3.08 -1.09 -11.95
C ILE A 70 -3.04 -1.38 -10.45
N GLU A 71 -1.85 -1.38 -9.84
CA GLU A 71 -1.67 -1.58 -8.39
C GLU A 71 -2.46 -0.54 -7.60
N PHE A 72 -2.46 0.73 -8.04
CA PHE A 72 -3.24 1.80 -7.41
C PHE A 72 -4.75 1.52 -7.46
N CYS A 73 -5.29 1.13 -8.62
CA CYS A 73 -6.71 0.80 -8.77
C CYS A 73 -7.14 -0.36 -7.85
N PHE A 74 -6.35 -1.43 -7.79
CA PHE A 74 -6.62 -2.56 -6.91
C PHE A 74 -6.43 -2.23 -5.43
N ALA A 75 -5.37 -1.49 -5.07
CA ALA A 75 -5.12 -1.04 -3.70
C ALA A 75 -6.24 -0.13 -3.19
N TYR A 76 -6.66 0.84 -4.00
CA TYR A 76 -7.75 1.75 -3.66
C TYR A 76 -9.08 1.01 -3.57
N GLY A 77 -9.35 0.08 -4.50
CA GLY A 77 -10.54 -0.78 -4.45
C GLY A 77 -10.59 -1.62 -3.16
N LEU A 78 -9.49 -2.27 -2.80
CA LEU A 78 -9.39 -3.03 -1.55
C LEU A 78 -9.45 -2.16 -0.31
N GLU A 79 -8.90 -0.95 -0.33
CA GLU A 79 -9.03 0.02 0.77
C GLU A 79 -10.49 0.39 0.98
N CYS A 80 -11.22 0.67 -0.10
CA CYS A 80 -12.63 1.03 -0.04
C CYS A 80 -13.51 -0.14 0.44
N VAL A 81 -13.25 -1.36 -0.06
CA VAL A 81 -14.08 -2.55 0.20
C VAL A 81 -13.72 -3.24 1.52
N MET A 82 -12.44 -3.35 1.86
CA MET A 82 -11.95 -4.07 3.04
C MET A 82 -11.37 -3.12 4.08
N GLY A 83 -10.47 -2.21 3.69
CA GLY A 83 -9.79 -1.30 4.62
C GLY A 83 -10.76 -0.48 5.47
N SER A 84 -11.67 0.26 4.85
CA SER A 84 -12.59 1.13 5.57
C SER A 84 -13.62 0.37 6.46
N PRO A 85 -14.34 -0.66 5.98
CA PRO A 85 -15.36 -1.33 6.80
C PRO A 85 -14.83 -2.47 7.69
N CYS A 86 -13.84 -3.26 7.25
CA CYS A 86 -13.35 -4.40 8.03
C CYS A 86 -12.40 -3.96 9.14
N SER A 87 -11.51 -3.00 8.87
CA SER A 87 -10.57 -2.53 9.89
C SER A 87 -11.26 -1.78 11.01
N PHE A 88 -12.32 -1.02 10.70
CA PHE A 88 -13.14 -0.38 11.74
C PHE A 88 -13.87 -1.42 12.60
N LYS A 89 -14.46 -2.46 11.99
CA LYS A 89 -15.12 -3.56 12.71
C LYS A 89 -14.15 -4.37 13.58
N LEU A 90 -12.93 -4.61 13.11
CA LEU A 90 -11.90 -5.30 13.90
C LEU A 90 -11.40 -4.43 15.04
N ALA A 91 -11.10 -3.15 14.78
CA ALA A 91 -10.65 -2.24 15.82
C ALA A 91 -11.71 -2.03 16.89
N SER A 92 -12.99 -1.90 16.53
CA SER A 92 -14.09 -1.77 17.50
C SER A 92 -14.35 -3.04 18.32
N LYS A 93 -13.88 -4.21 17.85
CA LYS A 93 -13.96 -5.47 18.60
C LYS A 93 -12.82 -5.62 19.62
N VAL A 94 -11.65 -5.06 19.31
CA VAL A 94 -10.45 -5.16 20.17
C VAL A 94 -10.38 -3.99 21.16
N PHE A 95 -10.79 -2.79 20.75
CA PHE A 95 -10.77 -1.58 21.55
C PHE A 95 -12.16 -0.96 21.58
N ASP A 96 -12.64 -0.67 22.78
CA ASP A 96 -13.91 0.01 22.95
C ASP A 96 -13.73 1.51 22.64
N PRO A 97 -14.39 2.07 21.59
CA PRO A 97 -14.17 3.43 21.14
C PRO A 97 -14.58 4.50 22.17
N ARG A 98 -15.24 4.10 23.27
CA ARG A 98 -15.71 4.99 24.34
C ARG A 98 -14.74 5.14 25.52
N THR A 99 -13.85 4.18 25.73
CA THR A 99 -12.92 4.16 26.88
C THR A 99 -11.45 4.25 26.48
N SER A 100 -11.13 3.97 25.22
CA SER A 100 -9.75 3.92 24.71
C SER A 100 -9.25 5.29 24.26
N HIS A 101 -7.98 5.62 24.52
CA HIS A 101 -7.37 6.85 23.98
C HIS A 101 -7.41 6.83 22.43
N PRO A 102 -7.78 7.95 21.77
CA PRO A 102 -7.99 8.00 20.32
C PRO A 102 -6.75 7.59 19.52
N MET A 103 -5.55 7.80 20.06
CA MET A 103 -4.28 7.37 19.45
C MET A 103 -4.10 5.85 19.42
N GLN A 104 -4.59 5.13 20.44
CA GLN A 104 -4.52 3.66 20.49
C GLN A 104 -5.52 3.04 19.52
N PHE A 105 -6.73 3.59 19.48
CA PHE A 105 -7.78 3.14 18.56
C PHE A 105 -7.38 3.33 17.09
N GLU A 106 -6.80 4.49 16.74
CA GLU A 106 -6.30 4.72 15.38
C GLU A 106 -5.16 3.74 15.03
N SER A 107 -4.18 3.55 15.92
CA SER A 107 -3.10 2.59 15.70
C SER A 107 -3.63 1.17 15.48
N ALA A 108 -4.64 0.74 16.23
CA ALA A 108 -5.28 -0.56 16.07
C ALA A 108 -5.98 -0.73 14.72
N ILE A 109 -6.69 0.31 14.24
CA ILE A 109 -7.28 0.32 12.89
C ILE A 109 -6.18 0.14 11.84
N ILE A 110 -5.07 0.85 11.96
CA ILE A 110 -3.97 0.73 10.99
C ILE A 110 -3.36 -0.68 11.02
N CYS A 111 -3.06 -1.22 12.21
CA CYS A 111 -2.54 -2.57 12.34
C CYS A 111 -3.48 -3.60 11.70
N ALA A 112 -4.79 -3.47 11.93
CA ALA A 112 -5.79 -4.32 11.30
C ALA A 112 -5.86 -4.13 9.77
N THR A 113 -5.75 -2.89 9.29
CA THR A 113 -5.79 -2.55 7.86
C THR A 113 -4.58 -3.13 7.14
N VAL A 114 -3.37 -2.87 7.62
CA VAL A 114 -2.14 -3.45 7.04
C VAL A 114 -2.18 -4.98 7.14
N GLY A 115 -2.69 -5.50 8.26
CA GLY A 115 -2.85 -6.93 8.50
C GLY A 115 -3.77 -7.64 7.52
N LEU A 116 -4.81 -6.95 7.01
CA LEU A 116 -5.75 -7.51 6.04
C LEU A 116 -5.37 -7.17 4.59
N MET A 117 -4.93 -5.94 4.34
CA MET A 117 -4.62 -5.47 2.99
C MET A 117 -3.32 -6.05 2.46
N CYS A 118 -2.29 -6.18 3.29
CA CYS A 118 -1.02 -6.73 2.83
C CYS A 118 -1.15 -8.18 2.32
N PRO A 119 -1.84 -9.12 3.02
CA PRO A 119 -2.06 -10.45 2.47
C PRO A 119 -2.97 -10.45 1.24
N ALA A 120 -3.98 -9.57 1.18
CA ALA A 120 -4.86 -9.47 0.01
C ALA A 120 -4.11 -8.94 -1.24
N MET A 121 -3.36 -7.85 -1.11
CA MET A 121 -2.55 -7.28 -2.19
C MET A 121 -1.42 -8.22 -2.62
N SER A 122 -0.70 -8.81 -1.67
CA SER A 122 0.34 -9.81 -1.99
C SER A 122 -0.24 -11.04 -2.68
N PHE A 123 -1.51 -11.39 -2.43
CA PHE A 123 -2.18 -12.49 -3.13
C PHE A 123 -2.48 -12.11 -4.58
N LEU A 124 -3.00 -10.90 -4.81
CA LEU A 124 -3.19 -10.37 -6.16
C LEU A 124 -1.87 -10.28 -6.92
N ALA A 125 -0.82 -9.78 -6.28
CA ALA A 125 0.52 -9.74 -6.86
C ALA A 125 1.04 -11.15 -7.19
N ALA A 126 0.87 -12.13 -6.29
CA ALA A 126 1.26 -13.51 -6.57
C ALA A 126 0.53 -14.09 -7.80
N TRP A 127 -0.69 -13.63 -8.07
CA TRP A 127 -1.43 -13.95 -9.30
C TRP A 127 -0.88 -13.20 -10.52
N PHE A 128 -0.69 -11.88 -10.43
CA PHE A 128 -0.24 -11.04 -11.55
C PHE A 128 1.18 -11.35 -12.01
N TYR A 129 2.07 -11.69 -11.06
CA TYR A 129 3.46 -12.04 -11.31
C TYR A 129 3.67 -13.55 -11.48
N TYR A 130 2.60 -14.35 -11.53
CA TYR A 130 2.74 -15.80 -11.65
C TYR A 130 3.38 -16.17 -13.00
N PRO A 131 4.40 -17.06 -13.02
CA PRO A 131 5.01 -17.53 -14.26
C PRO A 131 4.09 -18.53 -14.97
N TYR A 132 3.10 -18.01 -15.70
CA TYR A 132 2.14 -18.83 -16.46
C TYR A 132 2.78 -19.72 -17.54
N TYR A 133 4.01 -19.41 -17.96
CA TYR A 133 4.77 -20.22 -18.92
C TYR A 133 5.31 -21.54 -18.36
N ALA A 134 5.39 -21.71 -17.03
CA ALA A 134 5.97 -22.91 -16.39
C ALA A 134 4.93 -23.94 -15.92
N GLY A 135 3.65 -23.74 -16.24
CA GLY A 135 2.53 -24.56 -15.75
C GLY A 135 1.92 -24.02 -14.45
N PHE A 136 0.61 -24.22 -14.27
CA PHE A 136 -0.12 -23.74 -13.10
C PHE A 136 -0.04 -24.75 -11.95
N HIS A 137 0.72 -24.40 -10.91
CA HIS A 137 0.82 -25.15 -9.66
C HIS A 137 0.35 -24.28 -8.51
N MET A 138 -0.76 -24.68 -7.88
CA MET A 138 -1.33 -23.99 -6.72
C MET A 138 -0.33 -23.85 -5.57
N ALA A 139 0.55 -24.86 -5.38
CA ALA A 139 1.59 -24.83 -4.35
C ALA A 139 2.62 -23.71 -4.58
N THR A 140 3.05 -23.49 -5.83
CA THR A 140 4.00 -22.42 -6.19
C THR A 140 3.37 -21.05 -5.99
N LEU A 141 2.07 -20.92 -6.33
CA LEU A 141 1.33 -19.68 -6.11
C LEU A 141 1.22 -19.36 -4.61
N LEU A 142 0.86 -20.35 -3.78
CA LEU A 142 0.80 -20.18 -2.33
C LEU A 142 2.17 -19.89 -1.72
N ALA A 143 3.23 -20.53 -2.22
CA ALA A 143 4.60 -20.28 -1.76
C ALA A 143 5.05 -18.85 -2.11
N ASN A 144 4.78 -18.38 -3.34
CA ASN A 144 5.06 -17.00 -3.74
C ASN A 144 4.24 -16.00 -2.93
N TRP A 145 2.95 -16.27 -2.74
CA TRP A 145 2.09 -15.44 -1.89
C TRP A 145 2.65 -15.32 -0.48
N LEU A 146 2.94 -16.45 0.19
CA LEU A 146 3.47 -16.45 1.56
C LEU A 146 4.82 -15.72 1.63
N LYS A 147 5.70 -15.94 0.64
CA LYS A 147 6.96 -15.21 0.51
C LYS A 147 6.72 -13.71 0.42
N LEU A 148 5.85 -13.26 -0.50
CA LEU A 148 5.52 -11.84 -0.67
C LEU A 148 4.94 -11.25 0.63
N VAL A 149 4.04 -11.97 1.31
CA VAL A 149 3.51 -11.53 2.60
C VAL A 149 4.62 -11.37 3.63
N CYS A 150 5.49 -12.38 3.82
CA CYS A 150 6.56 -12.32 4.81
C CYS A 150 7.57 -11.19 4.55
N PHE A 151 7.87 -10.88 3.29
CA PHE A 151 8.79 -9.79 2.93
C PHE A 151 8.13 -8.40 2.98
N ASN A 152 6.91 -8.27 2.49
CA ASN A 152 6.24 -6.97 2.35
C ASN A 152 5.54 -6.52 3.63
N PHE A 153 4.98 -7.46 4.40
CA PHE A 153 4.25 -7.16 5.63
C PHE A 153 5.05 -6.34 6.64
N PRO A 154 6.27 -6.73 7.07
CA PRO A 154 7.01 -5.97 8.06
C PRO A 154 7.34 -4.57 7.54
N PHE A 155 7.79 -4.46 6.28
CA PHE A 155 8.07 -3.17 5.66
C PHE A 155 6.83 -2.27 5.61
N ALA A 156 5.70 -2.78 5.12
CA ALA A 156 4.44 -2.04 5.05
C ALA A 156 3.95 -1.62 6.44
N PHE A 157 4.05 -2.50 7.43
CA PHE A 157 3.64 -2.23 8.80
C PHE A 157 4.44 -1.09 9.43
N PHE A 158 5.77 -1.17 9.38
CA PHE A 158 6.64 -0.15 9.98
C PHE A 158 6.53 1.18 9.23
N THR A 159 6.52 1.17 7.89
CA THR A 159 6.38 2.40 7.11
C THR A 159 5.02 3.07 7.32
N GLN A 160 3.94 2.28 7.40
CA GLN A 160 2.59 2.81 7.63
C GLN A 160 2.46 3.48 9.00
N LEU A 161 2.99 2.85 10.06
CA LEU A 161 2.90 3.37 11.43
C LEU A 161 3.81 4.59 11.66
N PHE A 162 5.08 4.51 11.25
CA PHE A 162 6.09 5.51 11.63
C PHE A 162 6.20 6.68 10.66
N PHE A 163 5.89 6.49 9.37
CA PHE A 163 6.13 7.51 8.35
C PHE A 163 4.84 8.00 7.70
N ILE A 164 4.05 7.08 7.14
CA ILE A 164 2.90 7.46 6.30
C ILE A 164 1.82 8.12 7.15
N GLN A 165 1.51 7.58 8.33
CA GLN A 165 0.54 8.20 9.22
C GLN A 165 0.89 9.64 9.64
N PRO A 166 2.06 9.93 10.23
CA PRO A 166 2.40 11.31 10.61
C PRO A 166 2.47 12.22 9.38
N PHE A 167 2.93 11.72 8.24
CA PHE A 167 2.97 12.48 6.99
C PHE A 167 1.56 12.86 6.50
N VAL A 168 0.67 11.89 6.32
CA VAL A 168 -0.71 12.13 5.84
C VAL A 168 -1.46 13.03 6.82
N ARG A 169 -1.29 12.85 8.13
CA ARG A 169 -1.87 13.77 9.14
C ARG A 169 -1.37 15.20 8.97
N THR A 170 -0.09 15.38 8.68
CA THR A 170 0.51 16.71 8.46
C THR A 170 -0.03 17.34 7.18
N VAL A 171 -0.06 16.59 6.07
CA VAL A 171 -0.62 17.05 4.80
C VAL A 171 -2.11 17.40 4.95
N PHE A 172 -2.89 16.55 5.62
CA PHE A 172 -4.31 16.80 5.86
C PHE A 172 -4.53 18.05 6.72
N LYS A 173 -3.72 18.25 7.77
CA LYS A 173 -3.76 19.47 8.59
C LYS A 173 -3.43 20.73 7.78
N VAL A 174 -2.47 20.64 6.86
CA VAL A 174 -2.11 21.78 5.98
C VAL A 174 -3.22 22.07 4.97
N LEU A 175 -3.79 21.04 4.35
CA LEU A 175 -4.83 21.17 3.33
C LEU A 175 -6.13 21.76 3.90
N PHE A 176 -6.51 21.34 5.10
CA PHE A 176 -7.72 21.79 5.81
C PHE A 176 -7.44 22.82 6.90
N ARG A 177 -6.27 23.48 6.89
CA ARG A 177 -5.88 24.47 7.91
C ARG A 177 -6.90 25.61 8.01
N LYS A 178 -7.41 26.07 6.85
CA LYS A 178 -8.40 27.14 6.75
C LYS A 178 -9.76 26.79 7.38
N ASP A 179 -10.19 25.53 7.31
CA ASP A 179 -11.47 25.10 7.91
C ASP A 179 -11.41 24.99 9.44
N MET A 180 -10.22 24.77 10.02
CA MET A 180 -10.03 24.78 11.47
C MET A 180 -9.84 26.21 12.02
N GLU A 181 -9.16 27.11 11.28
CA GLU A 181 -8.99 28.52 11.67
C GLU A 181 -10.29 29.32 11.60
N ALA A 182 -11.18 29.03 10.64
CA ALA A 182 -12.50 29.67 10.52
C ALA A 182 -13.44 29.37 11.72
N CYS A 183 -13.17 28.32 12.49
CA CYS A 183 -13.96 27.96 13.68
C CYS A 183 -13.43 28.60 14.98
N CYS A 184 -12.20 29.13 15.00
CA CYS A 184 -11.70 29.91 16.14
C CYS A 184 -12.11 31.39 16.05
N THR A 185 -12.78 31.79 14.98
CA THR A 185 -13.27 33.16 14.73
C THR A 185 -14.80 33.27 14.64
N SER A 186 -15.53 32.17 14.90
CA SER A 186 -17.00 32.16 14.93
C SER A 186 -17.55 31.62 16.24
#